data_AF-A0A941MTU7-F1
#
_entry.id   AF-A0A941MTU7-F1
#
_cell.length_a   1.000
_cell.length_b   1.000
_cell.length_c   1.000
_cell.angle_alpha   90.00
_cell.angle_beta   90.00
_cell.angle_gamma   90.00
#
_symmetry.space_group_name_H-M   'P 1'
#
loop_
_entity.id
_entity.type
_entity.pdbx_description
1 polymer ?
#
loop_
_entity_poly.entity_id
_entity_poly.type
_entity_poly.pdbx_seq_one_letter_code
_entity_poly.pdbx_strand_id
1 'polypeptide(L)'
;MTSQRVWLQFIAFLALLCSGLPTARAEEPANEPEIVQTSNSTLPTSGDEFNQLIDRAIRVTAQRKLTAGVHTPWQVVHGILAQRWDLSLVMKDNPKEEVSGIEWITSGVYFDGMPLWEATPYGGRGHPFTRPYAFEGHPTQFLGYMCMANIPLEYEVKTPTKIITVKDIINDAKMQVNGNYEITWTLWALAHYEEPDAQWFNAAGEPWSIERLVKLQVDEPVESGACGGCHGLFALAYARNMYLSTLPPGKKHLRGVWFEADQKIKRYVALAKSLQNADGSFSSEHFRGPGYSEDFATRITTSGHQLEWLMIALPQSKLNEEWFRRAIASVARDLINNRHVASDCGPLYHGMHALVIYRQRTVPGYLVPQFNSQIKLSDRGKKKPVVEESAKVVPPPYKSGKSVKISKNDSTQTDKNDAGNSSVPTDELTPPAATDASVTSGLDRVRR
;
A
#
# COMPACT_ATOMS: atom_id res chain seq x y z
N MET A 1 -0.20 55.30 -30.75
CA MET A 1 1.02 55.18 -31.59
C MET A 1 1.30 53.68 -31.71
N THR A 2 0.95 53.00 -32.82
CA THR A 2 1.58 52.97 -34.17
C THR A 2 2.85 52.07 -34.21
N SER A 3 3.03 51.11 -35.12
CA SER A 3 2.11 50.62 -36.19
C SER A 3 2.43 49.19 -36.70
N GLN A 4 1.64 48.78 -37.72
CA GLN A 4 1.69 47.65 -38.70
C GLN A 4 3.03 46.88 -38.88
N ARG A 5 3.08 45.57 -39.21
CA ARG A 5 2.36 44.68 -40.18
C ARG A 5 2.72 44.82 -41.68
N VAL A 6 3.48 43.83 -42.20
CA VAL A 6 3.52 43.31 -43.60
C VAL A 6 3.86 41.80 -43.47
N TRP A 7 3.32 40.77 -44.14
CA TRP A 7 2.35 40.53 -45.23
C TRP A 7 2.82 40.41 -46.71
N LEU A 8 3.34 39.22 -47.06
CA LEU A 8 3.34 38.52 -48.37
C LEU A 8 3.40 37.01 -48.02
N GLN A 9 2.50 36.08 -48.34
CA GLN A 9 1.60 35.80 -49.49
C GLN A 9 2.25 35.28 -50.78
N PHE A 10 1.91 34.03 -51.10
CA PHE A 10 1.71 33.53 -52.46
C PHE A 10 0.46 32.62 -52.49
N ILE A 11 -0.26 32.65 -53.61
CA ILE A 11 -1.53 31.99 -53.96
C ILE A 11 -1.29 31.50 -55.42
N ALA A 12 -1.78 30.37 -55.96
CA ALA A 12 -3.11 29.78 -55.85
C ALA A 12 -3.17 28.25 -56.12
N PHE A 13 -4.22 27.62 -55.60
CA PHE A 13 -5.21 26.75 -56.29
C PHE A 13 -4.85 25.89 -57.52
N LEU A 14 -5.28 24.63 -57.45
CA LEU A 14 -6.45 24.19 -58.25
C LEU A 14 -7.33 23.25 -57.40
N ALA A 15 -8.64 23.17 -57.69
CA ALA A 15 -9.60 22.36 -56.93
C ALA A 15 -10.79 21.91 -57.80
N LEU A 16 -11.41 20.79 -57.41
CA LEU A 16 -12.84 20.35 -57.49
C LEU A 16 -12.83 18.84 -57.09
N LEU A 17 -13.62 18.32 -56.14
CA LEU A 17 -15.10 18.14 -56.12
C LEU A 17 -15.57 17.24 -57.30
N CYS A 18 -16.43 16.24 -57.13
CA CYS A 18 -17.47 15.91 -56.13
C CYS A 18 -17.63 14.36 -56.05
N SER A 19 -18.47 13.68 -55.25
CA SER A 19 -19.35 13.97 -54.09
C SER A 19 -19.97 12.63 -53.61
N GLY A 20 -20.34 12.46 -52.34
CA GLY A 20 -21.21 11.33 -51.96
C GLY A 20 -21.26 10.96 -50.46
N LEU A 21 -22.29 11.44 -49.76
CA LEU A 21 -22.81 10.85 -48.52
C LEU A 21 -24.31 10.53 -48.74
N PRO A 22 -24.85 9.52 -48.07
CA PRO A 22 -25.86 9.85 -47.04
C PRO A 22 -25.75 9.03 -45.74
N THR A 23 -26.68 9.28 -44.83
CA THR A 23 -26.64 8.93 -43.39
C THR A 23 -27.60 7.82 -42.96
N ALA A 24 -27.21 6.96 -42.00
CA ALA A 24 -28.04 6.28 -40.98
C ALA A 24 -27.10 5.47 -40.05
N ARG A 25 -27.08 5.64 -38.72
CA ARG A 25 -28.03 5.19 -37.65
C ARG A 25 -27.80 3.72 -37.24
N ALA A 26 -27.82 3.45 -35.94
CA ALA A 26 -27.42 2.17 -35.33
C ALA A 26 -28.58 1.24 -35.00
N GLU A 27 -28.30 -0.08 -34.96
CA GLU A 27 -29.03 -1.09 -34.18
C GLU A 27 -28.22 -2.40 -34.03
N GLU A 28 -28.55 -3.16 -32.99
CA GLU A 28 -28.14 -4.54 -32.63
C GLU A 28 -29.48 -5.30 -32.34
N PRO A 29 -29.57 -6.63 -32.11
CA PRO A 29 -28.55 -7.69 -32.13
C PRO A 29 -28.97 -8.99 -32.88
N ALA A 30 -28.12 -10.02 -32.88
CA ALA A 30 -28.50 -11.45 -33.08
C ALA A 30 -27.43 -12.41 -32.52
N ASN A 31 -27.82 -13.63 -32.14
CA ASN A 31 -26.97 -14.57 -31.37
C ASN A 31 -26.42 -15.74 -32.21
N GLU A 32 -25.13 -16.07 -32.01
CA GLU A 32 -24.55 -17.44 -31.94
C GLU A 32 -24.63 -18.38 -33.19
N PRO A 33 -23.81 -19.47 -33.32
CA PRO A 33 -23.26 -20.31 -32.25
C PRO A 33 -21.72 -20.35 -32.08
N GLU A 34 -21.35 -20.95 -30.95
CA GLU A 34 -20.02 -21.28 -30.43
C GLU A 34 -19.15 -22.12 -31.40
N ILE A 35 -17.87 -21.75 -31.51
CA ILE A 35 -16.79 -22.66 -31.95
C ILE A 35 -15.66 -22.58 -30.93
N VAL A 36 -15.48 -23.65 -30.16
CA VAL A 36 -14.33 -23.81 -29.26
C VAL A 36 -13.06 -24.03 -30.10
N GLN A 37 -12.18 -23.03 -30.13
CA GLN A 37 -10.77 -23.22 -30.52
C GLN A 37 -9.86 -23.12 -29.31
N THR A 38 -8.91 -24.06 -29.22
CA THR A 38 -8.08 -24.28 -28.04
C THR A 38 -6.99 -23.23 -27.86
N SER A 39 -6.65 -22.95 -26.60
CA SER A 39 -5.79 -21.86 -26.17
C SER A 39 -4.29 -22.11 -26.40
N ASN A 40 -3.81 -21.86 -27.63
CA ASN A 40 -2.38 -21.68 -27.88
C ASN A 40 -1.90 -20.29 -27.43
N SER A 41 -1.65 -20.15 -26.13
CA SER A 41 -1.07 -18.94 -25.53
C SER A 41 0.29 -18.63 -26.16
N THR A 42 0.33 -17.58 -26.99
CA THR A 42 1.52 -17.15 -27.72
C THR A 42 1.78 -15.68 -27.37
N LEU A 43 2.91 -15.38 -26.73
CA LEU A 43 3.20 -14.05 -26.19
C LEU A 43 3.50 -13.04 -27.32
N PRO A 44 3.01 -11.77 -27.26
CA PRO A 44 3.22 -10.81 -28.34
C PRO A 44 4.62 -10.18 -28.35
N THR A 45 5.46 -10.58 -29.30
CA THR A 45 6.86 -10.14 -29.43
C THR A 45 7.01 -8.68 -29.91
N SER A 46 6.89 -7.73 -28.98
CA SER A 46 7.50 -6.38 -29.04
C SER A 46 7.32 -5.61 -27.72
N GLY A 47 6.28 -5.93 -26.95
CA GLY A 47 6.18 -5.57 -25.54
C GLY A 47 6.92 -6.53 -24.59
N ASP A 48 7.57 -7.56 -25.13
CA ASP A 48 7.98 -8.76 -24.39
C ASP A 48 9.22 -8.54 -23.52
N GLU A 49 10.38 -8.17 -24.08
CA GLU A 49 11.64 -7.99 -23.31
C GLU A 49 11.50 -7.06 -22.11
N PHE A 50 10.75 -5.96 -22.26
CA PHE A 50 10.50 -5.00 -21.18
C PHE A 50 9.61 -5.60 -20.07
N ASN A 51 8.63 -6.43 -20.43
CA ASN A 51 7.80 -7.15 -19.47
C ASN A 51 8.59 -8.28 -18.79
N GLN A 52 9.41 -9.01 -19.53
CA GLN A 52 10.32 -10.03 -19.01
C GLN A 52 11.36 -9.44 -18.05
N LEU A 53 11.86 -8.23 -18.29
CA LEU A 53 12.73 -7.50 -17.36
C LEU A 53 12.02 -7.29 -16.01
N ILE A 54 10.76 -6.86 -16.04
CA ILE A 54 9.97 -6.60 -14.82
C ILE A 54 9.62 -7.92 -14.10
N ASP A 55 9.13 -8.93 -14.83
CA ASP A 55 8.81 -10.24 -14.24
C ASP A 55 10.06 -10.97 -13.73
N ARG A 56 11.24 -10.71 -14.31
CA ARG A 56 12.53 -11.18 -13.77
C ARG A 56 12.88 -10.44 -12.48
N ALA A 57 12.72 -9.11 -12.43
CA ALA A 57 13.02 -8.30 -11.24
C ALA A 57 12.13 -8.69 -10.04
N ILE A 58 10.82 -8.84 -10.28
CA ILE A 58 9.86 -9.34 -9.27
C ILE A 58 10.31 -10.73 -8.77
N ARG A 59 10.59 -11.67 -9.69
CA ARG A 59 10.98 -13.06 -9.35
C ARG A 59 12.28 -13.16 -8.55
N VAL A 60 13.34 -12.44 -8.94
CA VAL A 60 14.62 -12.50 -8.19
C VAL A 60 14.56 -11.75 -6.86
N THR A 61 13.64 -10.79 -6.71
CA THR A 61 13.40 -10.12 -5.42
C THR A 61 12.55 -11.00 -4.49
N ALA A 62 11.55 -11.73 -5.02
CA ALA A 62 10.78 -12.73 -4.28
C ALA A 62 11.66 -13.87 -3.72
N GLN A 63 12.76 -14.20 -4.40
CA GLN A 63 13.75 -15.17 -3.93
C GLN A 63 14.57 -14.68 -2.72
N ARG A 64 14.52 -13.39 -2.37
CA ARG A 64 15.08 -12.85 -1.12
C ARG A 64 14.10 -13.12 0.03
N LYS A 65 14.07 -14.40 0.44
CA LYS A 65 13.20 -14.93 1.50
C LYS A 65 13.52 -14.28 2.85
N LEU A 66 12.46 -13.94 3.58
CA LEU A 66 12.53 -13.57 4.99
C LEU A 66 12.42 -14.82 5.87
N THR A 67 12.90 -14.73 7.10
CA THR A 67 12.89 -15.84 8.08
C THR A 67 12.07 -15.46 9.30
N ALA A 68 11.05 -16.26 9.61
CA ALA A 68 10.15 -16.09 10.74
C ALA A 68 10.92 -16.08 12.07
N GLY A 69 10.65 -15.10 12.95
CA GLY A 69 11.32 -14.97 14.24
C GLY A 69 12.80 -14.56 14.17
N VAL A 70 13.30 -14.18 12.99
CA VAL A 70 14.63 -13.58 12.79
C VAL A 70 14.50 -12.20 12.16
N HIS A 71 13.68 -12.09 11.11
CA HIS A 71 13.29 -10.79 10.56
C HIS A 71 12.18 -10.18 11.42
N THR A 72 12.21 -8.86 11.57
CA THR A 72 11.29 -8.13 12.42
C THR A 72 9.87 -8.10 11.82
N PRO A 73 8.82 -7.91 12.64
CA PRO A 73 7.47 -7.60 12.18
C PRO A 73 7.43 -6.47 11.13
N TRP A 74 8.25 -5.43 11.31
CA TRP A 74 8.39 -4.34 10.34
C TRP A 74 8.97 -4.80 9.00
N GLN A 75 9.99 -5.67 8.99
CA GLN A 75 10.54 -6.25 7.75
C GLN A 75 9.53 -7.18 7.06
N VAL A 76 8.78 -7.98 7.84
CA VAL A 76 7.75 -8.90 7.33
C VAL A 76 6.60 -8.13 6.66
N VAL A 77 6.10 -7.05 7.27
CA VAL A 77 4.96 -6.32 6.69
C VAL A 77 5.31 -5.61 5.38
N HIS A 78 6.58 -5.20 5.18
CA HIS A 78 7.07 -4.74 3.88
C HIS A 78 7.10 -5.88 2.85
N GLY A 79 7.42 -7.10 3.28
CA GLY A 79 7.22 -8.29 2.46
C GLY A 79 5.77 -8.44 2.01
N ILE A 80 4.79 -8.17 2.89
CA ILE A 80 3.35 -8.27 2.58
C ILE A 80 2.92 -7.14 1.63
N LEU A 81 3.44 -5.92 1.82
CA LEU A 81 3.24 -4.78 0.92
C LEU A 81 3.59 -5.12 -0.54
N ALA A 82 4.68 -5.85 -0.77
CA ALA A 82 5.06 -6.33 -2.09
C ALA A 82 4.31 -7.62 -2.48
N GLN A 83 4.44 -8.69 -1.69
CA GLN A 83 4.10 -10.08 -2.08
C GLN A 83 2.71 -10.56 -1.62
N ARG A 84 1.92 -9.73 -0.94
CA ARG A 84 0.53 -10.02 -0.56
C ARG A 84 0.40 -11.34 0.20
N TRP A 85 -0.55 -12.19 -0.20
CA TRP A 85 -0.78 -13.53 0.35
C TRP A 85 0.30 -14.56 -0.07
N ASP A 86 1.05 -14.29 -1.15
CA ASP A 86 2.15 -15.13 -1.61
C ASP A 86 3.47 -14.85 -0.86
N LEU A 87 3.51 -13.90 0.10
CA LEU A 87 4.66 -13.81 1.00
C LEU A 87 4.72 -15.09 1.83
N SER A 88 5.84 -15.81 1.71
CA SER A 88 6.09 -17.05 2.45
C SER A 88 7.43 -16.94 3.16
N LEU A 89 7.41 -17.03 4.49
CA LEU A 89 8.53 -16.87 5.41
C LEU A 89 9.15 -18.24 5.72
N VAL A 90 10.47 -18.35 5.63
CA VAL A 90 11.19 -19.58 6.02
C VAL A 90 11.17 -19.74 7.54
N MET A 91 10.90 -20.94 8.04
CA MET A 91 10.95 -21.23 9.48
C MET A 91 12.40 -21.33 9.96
N LYS A 92 12.74 -20.62 11.04
CA LYS A 92 14.10 -20.54 11.60
C LYS A 92 14.69 -21.92 11.89
N ASP A 93 13.90 -22.79 12.53
CA ASP A 93 14.37 -24.06 13.07
C ASP A 93 14.23 -25.23 12.06
N ASN A 94 13.49 -25.04 10.97
CA ASN A 94 13.50 -25.92 9.80
C ASN A 94 13.42 -25.12 8.49
N PRO A 95 14.56 -24.83 7.82
CA PRO A 95 14.58 -24.07 6.57
C PRO A 95 13.90 -24.72 5.35
N LYS A 96 13.27 -25.90 5.50
CA LYS A 96 12.42 -26.52 4.48
C LYS A 96 10.92 -26.28 4.70
N GLU A 97 10.54 -25.78 5.87
CA GLU A 97 9.19 -25.36 6.18
C GLU A 97 9.07 -23.85 5.94
N GLU A 98 7.93 -23.44 5.39
CA GLU A 98 7.57 -22.04 5.25
C GLU A 98 6.15 -21.79 5.78
N VAL A 99 5.88 -20.56 6.22
CA VAL A 99 4.58 -20.09 6.71
C VAL A 99 4.15 -18.84 5.94
N SER A 100 2.86 -18.66 5.66
CA SER A 100 2.40 -17.41 5.03
C SER A 100 2.72 -16.23 5.92
N GLY A 101 3.22 -15.14 5.34
CA GLY A 101 3.54 -13.93 6.08
C GLY A 101 2.32 -13.25 6.71
N ILE A 102 1.14 -13.39 6.10
CA ILE A 102 -0.11 -12.89 6.67
C ILE A 102 -0.56 -13.78 7.84
N GLU A 103 -0.50 -15.11 7.70
CA GLU A 103 -0.81 -16.02 8.81
C GLU A 103 0.16 -15.81 9.97
N TRP A 104 1.46 -15.67 9.70
CA TRP A 104 2.46 -15.38 10.72
C TRP A 104 2.16 -14.05 11.42
N ILE A 105 1.96 -12.95 10.69
CA ILE A 105 1.76 -11.64 11.30
C ILE A 105 0.47 -11.56 12.13
N THR A 106 -0.58 -12.34 11.81
CA THR A 106 -1.84 -12.35 12.59
C THR A 106 -1.94 -13.49 13.62
N SER A 107 -1.03 -14.45 13.62
CA SER A 107 -1.07 -15.65 14.49
C SER A 107 -0.88 -15.39 16.00
N GLY A 108 -0.57 -14.17 16.41
CA GLY A 108 -0.30 -13.83 17.82
C GLY A 108 1.13 -14.12 18.25
N VAL A 109 2.07 -14.14 17.29
CA VAL A 109 3.51 -14.24 17.55
C VAL A 109 4.02 -13.11 18.45
N TYR A 110 5.09 -13.44 19.17
CA TYR A 110 5.89 -12.51 19.92
C TYR A 110 7.22 -12.26 19.19
N PHE A 111 7.77 -11.06 19.32
CA PHE A 111 9.07 -10.66 18.80
C PHE A 111 9.78 -9.81 19.85
N ASP A 112 11.09 -9.99 20.06
CA ASP A 112 11.85 -9.36 21.16
C ASP A 112 11.14 -9.43 22.54
N GLY A 113 10.39 -10.51 22.80
CA GLY A 113 9.62 -10.72 24.04
C GLY A 113 8.25 -10.03 24.11
N MET A 114 7.88 -9.20 23.13
CA MET A 114 6.63 -8.44 23.08
C MET A 114 5.64 -8.98 22.03
N PRO A 115 4.31 -8.90 22.24
CA PRO A 115 3.33 -9.40 21.28
C PRO A 115 3.24 -8.48 20.04
N LEU A 116 2.97 -9.03 18.86
CA LEU A 116 2.86 -8.25 17.63
C LEU A 116 1.58 -7.38 17.58
N TRP A 117 0.46 -7.90 18.10
CA TRP A 117 -0.81 -7.20 18.20
C TRP A 117 -1.27 -7.08 19.65
N GLU A 118 -1.68 -5.87 20.04
CA GLU A 118 -2.18 -5.55 21.37
C GLU A 118 -3.71 -5.43 21.35
N ALA A 119 -4.37 -5.95 22.40
CA ALA A 119 -5.78 -5.68 22.65
C ALA A 119 -5.96 -4.30 23.29
N THR A 120 -6.95 -3.53 22.82
CA THR A 120 -7.27 -2.19 23.36
C THR A 120 -8.74 -2.12 23.82
N PRO A 121 -9.14 -1.05 24.54
CA PRO A 121 -10.55 -0.81 24.87
C PRO A 121 -11.47 -0.64 23.66
N TYR A 122 -10.93 -0.30 22.48
CA TYR A 122 -11.69 0.01 21.27
C TYR A 122 -11.59 -1.09 20.19
N GLY A 123 -10.70 -2.06 20.38
CA GLY A 123 -10.44 -3.13 19.42
C GLY A 123 -9.07 -3.76 19.67
N GLY A 124 -8.10 -3.43 18.83
CA GLY A 124 -6.68 -3.69 19.05
C GLY A 124 -5.78 -2.93 18.07
N ARG A 125 -4.46 -2.97 18.25
CA ARG A 125 -3.50 -2.22 17.43
C ARG A 125 -2.22 -3.01 17.19
N GLY A 126 -1.42 -2.58 16.20
CA GLY A 126 -0.04 -3.02 16.09
C GLY A 126 0.76 -2.53 17.29
N HIS A 127 1.70 -3.34 17.78
CA HIS A 127 2.56 -2.94 18.88
C HIS A 127 3.45 -1.74 18.45
N PRO A 128 3.60 -0.67 19.26
CA PRO A 128 4.54 0.41 18.95
C PRO A 128 5.99 -0.06 18.93
N PHE A 129 6.87 0.58 18.16
CA PHE A 129 8.28 0.18 18.10
C PHE A 129 8.99 0.27 19.47
N THR A 130 9.68 -0.81 19.87
CA THR A 130 10.55 -0.83 21.06
C THR A 130 11.97 -0.35 20.75
N ARG A 131 12.37 -0.47 19.48
CA ARG A 131 13.61 0.01 18.85
C ARG A 131 13.34 0.23 17.36
N PRO A 132 14.16 1.03 16.63
CA PRO A 132 13.95 1.27 15.21
C PRO A 132 13.74 -0.02 14.41
N TYR A 133 12.73 -0.01 13.55
CA TYR A 133 12.37 -1.11 12.64
C TYR A 133 12.04 -2.46 13.31
N ALA A 134 11.65 -2.49 14.59
CA ALA A 134 11.11 -3.69 15.23
C ALA A 134 9.60 -3.87 14.93
N PHE A 135 8.77 -2.95 15.43
CA PHE A 135 7.31 -2.95 15.26
C PHE A 135 6.80 -1.70 14.52
N GLU A 136 5.56 -1.24 14.75
CA GLU A 136 5.01 -0.03 14.11
C GLU A 136 5.82 1.21 14.54
N GLY A 137 6.50 1.86 13.58
CA GLY A 137 7.18 3.13 13.82
C GLY A 137 6.21 4.29 14.05
N HIS A 138 5.01 4.17 13.48
CA HIS A 138 3.93 5.16 13.49
C HIS A 138 2.59 4.43 13.63
N PRO A 139 1.57 5.00 14.30
CA PRO A 139 0.30 4.33 14.50
C PRO A 139 -0.31 3.83 13.19
N THR A 140 -0.81 2.59 13.16
CA THR A 140 -1.47 1.95 11.99
C THR A 140 -0.58 1.68 10.78
N GLN A 141 0.75 1.83 10.89
CA GLN A 141 1.70 1.56 9.81
C GLN A 141 1.56 0.14 9.22
N PHE A 142 1.38 -0.88 10.05
CA PHE A 142 1.23 -2.26 9.59
C PHE A 142 -0.09 -2.45 8.86
N LEU A 143 -1.19 -1.88 9.37
CA LEU A 143 -2.49 -1.93 8.68
C LEU A 143 -2.42 -1.21 7.33
N GLY A 144 -1.79 -0.04 7.24
CA GLY A 144 -1.60 0.70 5.99
C GLY A 144 -0.87 -0.11 4.91
N TYR A 145 0.19 -0.83 5.27
CA TYR A 145 0.86 -1.76 4.36
C TYR A 145 -0.03 -2.99 4.02
N MET A 146 -0.68 -3.59 5.02
CA MET A 146 -1.54 -4.78 4.86
C MET A 146 -2.79 -4.51 4.02
N CYS A 147 -3.27 -3.26 3.94
CA CYS A 147 -4.31 -2.84 2.99
C CYS A 147 -3.99 -3.28 1.55
N MET A 148 -2.72 -3.28 1.14
CA MET A 148 -2.38 -3.67 -0.22
C MET A 148 -2.63 -5.17 -0.50
N ALA A 149 -2.74 -6.02 0.52
CA ALA A 149 -3.16 -7.42 0.40
C ALA A 149 -4.68 -7.63 0.38
N ASN A 150 -5.50 -6.58 0.55
CA ASN A 150 -6.97 -6.66 0.58
C ASN A 150 -7.49 -7.62 1.68
N ILE A 151 -6.95 -7.52 2.90
CA ILE A 151 -7.29 -8.45 3.99
C ILE A 151 -8.74 -8.20 4.44
N PRO A 152 -9.61 -9.23 4.53
CA PRO A 152 -11.01 -9.05 4.92
C PRO A 152 -11.19 -8.42 6.31
N LEU A 153 -12.25 -7.61 6.47
CA LEU A 153 -12.61 -6.96 7.73
C LEU A 153 -12.76 -7.96 8.91
N GLU A 154 -13.39 -9.10 8.66
CA GLU A 154 -13.64 -10.13 9.68
C GLU A 154 -12.48 -11.17 9.76
N TYR A 155 -11.32 -10.90 9.16
CA TYR A 155 -10.16 -11.80 9.27
C TYR A 155 -9.56 -11.72 10.69
N GLU A 156 -9.32 -12.87 11.30
CA GLU A 156 -8.89 -12.97 12.70
C GLU A 156 -7.42 -12.56 12.89
N VAL A 157 -7.19 -11.87 14.00
CA VAL A 157 -5.88 -11.45 14.50
C VAL A 157 -5.80 -11.80 15.98
N LYS A 158 -4.79 -12.58 16.37
CA LYS A 158 -4.64 -13.05 17.75
C LYS A 158 -3.81 -12.06 18.56
N THR A 159 -4.32 -11.68 19.73
CA THR A 159 -3.60 -10.93 20.76
C THR A 159 -3.43 -11.81 22.00
N PRO A 160 -2.59 -11.45 23.00
CA PRO A 160 -2.41 -12.25 24.21
C PRO A 160 -3.67 -12.48 25.05
N THR A 161 -4.69 -11.62 24.93
CA THR A 161 -5.88 -11.64 25.81
C THR A 161 -7.19 -11.96 25.09
N LYS A 162 -7.26 -11.75 23.77
CA LYS A 162 -8.43 -12.08 22.94
C LYS A 162 -8.04 -12.25 21.46
N ILE A 163 -8.91 -12.93 20.70
CA ILE A 163 -8.94 -12.78 19.25
C ILE A 163 -9.65 -11.46 18.94
N ILE A 164 -9.12 -10.70 17.98
CA ILE A 164 -9.73 -9.51 17.39
C ILE A 164 -9.84 -9.71 15.87
N THR A 165 -10.41 -8.75 15.16
CA THR A 165 -10.51 -8.73 13.70
C THR A 165 -9.79 -7.52 13.10
N VAL A 166 -9.56 -7.52 11.79
CA VAL A 166 -9.06 -6.32 11.06
C VAL A 166 -9.99 -5.10 11.28
N LYS A 167 -11.29 -5.34 11.36
CA LYS A 167 -12.33 -4.37 11.71
C LYS A 167 -12.19 -3.78 13.11
N ASP A 168 -11.75 -4.58 14.10
CA ASP A 168 -11.43 -4.07 15.43
C ASP A 168 -10.18 -3.16 15.41
N ILE A 169 -9.21 -3.43 14.53
CA ILE A 169 -8.04 -2.56 14.35
C ILE A 169 -8.44 -1.24 13.67
N ILE A 170 -9.40 -1.28 12.74
CA ILE A 170 -10.00 -0.08 12.12
C ILE A 170 -10.81 0.74 13.14
N ASN A 171 -11.58 0.06 14.01
CA ASN A 171 -12.29 0.71 15.12
C ASN A 171 -11.31 1.41 16.07
N ASP A 172 -10.23 0.73 16.47
CA ASP A 172 -9.21 1.32 17.35
C ASP A 172 -8.50 2.51 16.70
N ALA A 173 -8.11 2.40 15.42
CA ALA A 173 -7.54 3.50 14.66
C ALA A 173 -8.46 4.74 14.66
N LYS A 174 -9.77 4.55 14.45
CA LYS A 174 -10.78 5.63 14.50
C LYS A 174 -10.95 6.21 15.91
N MET A 175 -10.71 5.45 16.96
CA MET A 175 -10.81 5.93 18.34
C MET A 175 -9.52 6.58 18.86
N GLN A 176 -8.33 6.14 18.43
CA GLN A 176 -7.04 6.70 18.86
C GLN A 176 -6.50 7.84 17.97
N VAL A 177 -7.02 8.03 16.76
CA VAL A 177 -6.58 9.10 15.86
C VAL A 177 -6.70 10.48 16.50
N ASN A 178 -5.61 11.25 16.41
CA ASN A 178 -5.48 12.60 16.96
C ASN A 178 -4.44 13.38 16.15
N GLY A 179 -4.43 14.71 16.26
CA GLY A 179 -3.61 15.60 15.41
C GLY A 179 -2.12 15.68 15.74
N ASN A 180 -1.61 14.92 16.71
CA ASN A 180 -0.22 15.04 17.21
C ASN A 180 0.76 14.02 16.60
N TYR A 181 0.28 13.11 15.75
CA TYR A 181 1.08 12.06 15.10
C TYR A 181 0.95 12.12 13.57
N GLU A 182 1.85 11.44 12.87
CA GLU A 182 1.79 11.33 11.40
C GLU A 182 0.47 10.68 10.94
N ILE A 183 -0.26 11.38 10.07
CA ILE A 183 -1.57 10.95 9.58
C ILE A 183 -1.49 9.96 8.41
N THR A 184 -0.35 9.89 7.70
CA THR A 184 -0.10 9.07 6.50
C THR A 184 -0.71 7.67 6.57
N TRP A 185 -0.36 6.94 7.63
CA TRP A 185 -0.71 5.53 7.81
C TRP A 185 -2.19 5.35 8.11
N THR A 186 -2.75 6.21 8.96
CA THR A 186 -4.18 6.18 9.31
C THR A 186 -5.05 6.66 8.15
N LEU A 187 -4.60 7.62 7.34
CA LEU A 187 -5.26 8.00 6.10
C LEU A 187 -5.27 6.84 5.09
N TRP A 188 -4.13 6.18 4.88
CA TRP A 188 -4.03 5.03 3.98
C TRP A 188 -4.93 3.87 4.45
N ALA A 189 -4.85 3.51 5.73
CA ALA A 189 -5.64 2.45 6.33
C ALA A 189 -7.15 2.72 6.25
N LEU A 190 -7.60 3.90 6.73
CA LEU A 190 -9.03 4.20 6.77
C LEU A 190 -9.60 4.45 5.37
N ALA A 191 -8.87 5.11 4.46
CA ALA A 191 -9.34 5.27 3.08
C ALA A 191 -9.39 3.97 2.26
N HIS A 192 -8.82 2.87 2.76
CA HIS A 192 -9.00 1.54 2.15
C HIS A 192 -10.32 0.86 2.55
N TYR A 193 -10.77 1.06 3.78
CA TYR A 193 -11.84 0.28 4.41
C TYR A 193 -13.13 1.06 4.68
N GLU A 194 -13.06 2.37 4.89
CA GLU A 194 -14.19 3.27 5.14
C GLU A 194 -14.60 4.02 3.85
N GLU A 195 -15.83 4.54 3.83
CA GLU A 195 -16.30 5.39 2.72
C GLU A 195 -15.63 6.78 2.77
N PRO A 196 -15.38 7.43 1.61
CA PRO A 196 -14.72 8.74 1.56
C PRO A 196 -15.44 9.89 2.28
N ASP A 197 -16.73 9.75 2.57
CA ASP A 197 -17.54 10.70 3.35
C ASP A 197 -17.74 10.27 4.81
N ALA A 198 -17.11 9.20 5.27
CA ALA A 198 -17.24 8.69 6.63
C ALA A 198 -16.79 9.72 7.67
N GLN A 199 -17.62 9.87 8.71
CA GLN A 199 -17.42 10.74 9.86
C GLN A 199 -17.60 9.94 11.16
N TRP A 200 -16.84 10.28 12.20
CA TRP A 200 -16.91 9.66 13.52
C TRP A 200 -16.43 10.63 14.61
N PHE A 201 -16.49 10.21 15.87
CA PHE A 201 -15.83 10.88 16.98
C PHE A 201 -14.74 9.97 17.54
N ASN A 202 -13.59 10.53 17.91
CA ASN A 202 -12.51 9.77 18.56
C ASN A 202 -12.76 9.60 20.08
N ALA A 203 -11.86 8.93 20.79
CA ALA A 203 -11.94 8.72 22.23
C ALA A 203 -11.97 10.01 23.07
N ALA A 204 -11.45 11.12 22.54
CA ALA A 204 -11.47 12.44 23.18
C ALA A 204 -12.76 13.24 22.87
N GLY A 205 -13.68 12.71 22.07
CA GLY A 205 -14.89 13.41 21.64
C GLY A 205 -14.65 14.47 20.55
N GLU A 206 -13.50 14.44 19.86
CA GLU A 206 -13.27 15.28 18.68
C GLU A 206 -14.00 14.71 17.44
N PRO A 207 -14.57 15.56 16.56
CA PRO A 207 -15.11 15.12 15.27
C PRO A 207 -13.98 14.84 14.25
N TRP A 208 -14.01 13.66 13.65
CA TRP A 208 -13.06 13.22 12.62
C TRP A 208 -13.79 12.73 11.37
N SER A 209 -13.10 12.80 10.23
CA SER A 209 -13.59 12.31 8.95
C SER A 209 -12.42 11.97 8.02
N ILE A 210 -12.67 11.18 6.97
CA ILE A 210 -11.66 10.97 5.92
C ILE A 210 -11.24 12.31 5.29
N GLU A 211 -12.17 13.23 5.10
CA GLU A 211 -11.88 14.58 4.57
C GLU A 211 -10.94 15.39 5.50
N ARG A 212 -11.08 15.28 6.84
CA ARG A 212 -10.14 15.87 7.82
C ARG A 212 -8.74 15.25 7.70
N LEU A 213 -8.64 13.92 7.54
CA LEU A 213 -7.35 13.23 7.37
C LEU A 213 -6.65 13.64 6.06
N VAL A 214 -7.39 13.74 4.95
CA VAL A 214 -6.86 14.24 3.68
C VAL A 214 -6.37 15.68 3.84
N LYS A 215 -7.07 16.55 4.60
CA LYS A 215 -6.63 17.94 4.80
C LYS A 215 -5.32 18.05 5.56
N LEU A 216 -5.17 17.30 6.66
CA LEU A 216 -3.92 17.24 7.41
C LEU A 216 -2.76 16.76 6.52
N GLN A 217 -2.98 15.72 5.72
CA GLN A 217 -1.97 15.22 4.79
C GLN A 217 -1.69 16.16 3.59
N VAL A 218 -2.66 16.99 3.19
CA VAL A 218 -2.47 18.08 2.21
C VAL A 218 -1.59 19.19 2.80
N ASP A 219 -1.75 19.52 4.07
CA ASP A 219 -1.00 20.59 4.74
C ASP A 219 0.44 20.21 5.13
N GLU A 220 0.72 18.92 5.36
CA GLU A 220 2.05 18.44 5.71
C GLU A 220 3.10 18.70 4.59
N PRO A 221 4.27 19.31 4.87
CA PRO A 221 5.33 19.44 3.88
C PRO A 221 5.89 18.07 3.47
N VAL A 222 6.09 17.85 2.18
CA VAL A 222 6.55 16.54 1.67
C VAL A 222 8.03 16.33 1.99
N GLU A 223 8.81 17.40 1.90
CA GLU A 223 10.27 17.40 2.04
C GLU A 223 10.76 17.14 3.49
N SER A 224 9.85 17.17 4.47
CA SER A 224 10.10 16.79 5.87
C SER A 224 9.74 15.33 6.21
N GLY A 225 8.95 14.66 5.38
CA GLY A 225 8.48 13.30 5.67
C GLY A 225 9.55 12.22 5.51
N ALA A 226 9.35 11.08 6.18
CA ALA A 226 10.16 9.88 5.98
C ALA A 226 10.16 9.44 4.51
N CYS A 227 11.27 8.83 4.05
CA CYS A 227 11.46 8.45 2.64
C CYS A 227 11.12 9.57 1.64
N GLY A 228 11.50 10.81 1.98
CA GLY A 228 11.22 12.01 1.19
C GLY A 228 9.74 12.34 1.03
N GLY A 229 8.89 11.93 1.96
CA GLY A 229 7.44 12.15 1.92
C GLY A 229 6.69 11.29 0.91
N CYS A 230 7.33 10.27 0.33
CA CYS A 230 6.70 9.39 -0.65
C CYS A 230 5.49 8.62 -0.08
N HIS A 231 5.51 8.22 1.20
CA HIS A 231 4.37 7.56 1.84
C HIS A 231 3.16 8.50 1.98
N GLY A 232 3.36 9.76 2.38
CA GLY A 232 2.29 10.78 2.42
C GLY A 232 1.68 11.07 1.04
N LEU A 233 2.52 11.10 -0.02
CA LEU A 233 2.05 11.19 -1.40
C LEU A 233 1.29 9.93 -1.86
N PHE A 234 1.72 8.74 -1.43
CA PHE A 234 1.00 7.48 -1.67
C PHE A 234 -0.39 7.54 -1.01
N ALA A 235 -0.46 7.89 0.28
CA ALA A 235 -1.71 7.94 1.04
C ALA A 235 -2.72 8.94 0.42
N LEU A 236 -2.26 10.14 0.04
CA LEU A 236 -3.09 11.11 -0.70
C LEU A 236 -3.56 10.55 -2.04
N ALA A 237 -2.67 9.96 -2.84
CA ALA A 237 -3.02 9.40 -4.14
C ALA A 237 -4.01 8.23 -4.01
N TYR A 238 -3.86 7.40 -2.98
CA TYR A 238 -4.75 6.29 -2.66
C TYR A 238 -6.14 6.78 -2.26
N ALA A 239 -6.22 7.68 -1.26
CA ALA A 239 -7.49 8.25 -0.81
C ALA A 239 -8.22 8.99 -1.94
N ARG A 240 -7.51 9.81 -2.73
CA ARG A 240 -8.05 10.47 -3.93
C ARG A 240 -8.59 9.45 -4.93
N ASN A 241 -7.89 8.35 -5.18
CA ASN A 241 -8.34 7.31 -6.10
C ASN A 241 -9.62 6.61 -5.61
N MET A 242 -9.73 6.36 -4.30
CA MET A 242 -10.94 5.79 -3.69
C MET A 242 -12.12 6.75 -3.82
N TYR A 243 -11.95 8.04 -3.52
CA TYR A 243 -12.99 9.06 -3.78
C TYR A 243 -13.37 9.16 -5.28
N LEU A 244 -12.38 9.14 -6.18
CA LEU A 244 -12.60 9.08 -7.64
C LEU A 244 -13.29 7.79 -8.12
N SER A 245 -13.46 6.78 -7.25
CA SER A 245 -14.17 5.54 -7.56
C SER A 245 -15.65 5.57 -7.14
N THR A 246 -16.03 6.38 -6.15
CA THR A 246 -17.45 6.57 -5.75
C THR A 246 -18.16 7.63 -6.60
N LEU A 247 -17.42 8.53 -7.25
CA LEU A 247 -17.99 9.53 -8.18
C LEU A 247 -18.53 8.87 -9.46
N PRO A 248 -19.73 9.27 -9.95
CA PRO A 248 -20.32 8.70 -11.17
C PRO A 248 -19.42 8.82 -12.42
N PRO A 249 -19.49 7.85 -13.36
CA PRO A 249 -18.85 7.96 -14.66
C PRO A 249 -19.15 9.30 -15.36
N GLY A 250 -18.12 9.92 -15.94
CA GLY A 250 -18.21 11.25 -16.56
C GLY A 250 -18.29 12.44 -15.58
N LYS A 251 -18.51 12.23 -14.27
CA LYS A 251 -18.64 13.30 -13.26
C LYS A 251 -17.46 13.34 -12.26
N LYS A 252 -16.25 13.02 -12.72
CA LYS A 252 -15.01 13.02 -11.90
C LYS A 252 -14.44 14.44 -11.65
N HIS A 253 -15.30 15.36 -11.22
CA HIS A 253 -14.92 16.72 -10.82
C HIS A 253 -14.59 16.74 -9.33
N LEU A 254 -13.30 16.88 -9.00
CA LEU A 254 -12.84 17.04 -7.63
C LEU A 254 -13.14 18.47 -7.12
N ARG A 255 -13.43 18.58 -5.82
CA ARG A 255 -13.79 19.83 -5.13
C ARG A 255 -13.26 19.82 -3.70
N GLY A 256 -13.14 20.99 -3.09
CA GLY A 256 -12.59 21.13 -1.73
C GLY A 256 -11.21 20.50 -1.60
N VAL A 257 -10.92 19.87 -0.45
CA VAL A 257 -9.62 19.25 -0.19
C VAL A 257 -9.27 18.14 -1.19
N TRP A 258 -10.25 17.45 -1.78
CA TRP A 258 -9.98 16.43 -2.79
C TRP A 258 -9.36 17.02 -4.07
N PHE A 259 -9.67 18.28 -4.38
CA PHE A 259 -8.99 19.02 -5.45
C PHE A 259 -7.60 19.50 -5.01
N GLU A 260 -7.46 20.00 -3.77
CA GLU A 260 -6.16 20.40 -3.21
C GLU A 260 -5.16 19.22 -3.21
N ALA A 261 -5.60 18.03 -2.78
CA ALA A 261 -4.85 16.78 -2.82
C ALA A 261 -4.40 16.42 -4.24
N ASP A 262 -5.31 16.44 -5.21
CA ASP A 262 -4.97 16.13 -6.61
C ASP A 262 -4.00 17.16 -7.23
N GLN A 263 -4.12 18.44 -6.86
CA GLN A 263 -3.18 19.48 -7.27
C GLN A 263 -1.80 19.32 -6.61
N LYS A 264 -1.73 18.93 -5.32
CA LYS A 264 -0.47 18.54 -4.63
C LYS A 264 0.18 17.33 -5.31
N ILE A 265 -0.59 16.27 -5.57
CA ILE A 265 -0.14 15.08 -6.31
C ILE A 265 0.42 15.46 -7.68
N LYS A 266 -0.32 16.25 -8.49
CA LYS A 266 0.14 16.72 -9.81
C LYS A 266 1.44 17.53 -9.75
N ARG A 267 1.61 18.41 -8.75
CA ARG A 267 2.85 19.15 -8.52
C ARG A 267 4.03 18.19 -8.33
N TYR A 268 3.91 17.22 -7.43
CA TYR A 268 4.99 16.26 -7.16
C TYR A 268 5.21 15.27 -8.31
N VAL A 269 4.20 14.95 -9.13
CA VAL A 269 4.36 14.17 -10.37
C VAL A 269 5.21 14.93 -11.38
N ALA A 270 4.94 16.22 -11.56
CA ALA A 270 5.73 17.08 -12.44
C ALA A 270 7.17 17.24 -11.92
N LEU A 271 7.34 17.39 -10.60
CA LEU A 271 8.64 17.53 -9.97
C LEU A 271 9.49 16.24 -10.08
N ALA A 272 8.92 15.06 -9.79
CA ALA A 272 9.60 13.78 -10.00
C ALA A 272 10.04 13.59 -11.45
N LYS A 273 9.22 14.01 -12.42
CA LYS A 273 9.55 13.96 -13.85
C LYS A 273 10.64 14.97 -14.24
N SER A 274 10.70 16.14 -13.61
CA SER A 274 11.76 17.15 -13.90
C SER A 274 13.08 16.87 -13.18
N LEU A 275 13.05 16.09 -12.09
CA LEU A 275 14.22 15.64 -11.33
C LEU A 275 14.67 14.20 -11.69
N GLN A 276 14.17 13.64 -12.80
CA GLN A 276 14.59 12.32 -13.27
C GLN A 276 15.97 12.41 -13.95
N ASN A 277 16.88 11.53 -13.55
CA ASN A 277 18.20 11.39 -14.14
C ASN A 277 18.15 10.71 -15.52
N ALA A 278 19.22 10.86 -16.30
CA ALA A 278 19.30 10.37 -17.68
C ALA A 278 19.20 8.83 -17.82
N ASP A 279 19.58 8.07 -16.79
CA ASP A 279 19.45 6.61 -16.73
C ASP A 279 18.01 6.12 -16.47
N GLY A 280 17.13 7.04 -16.04
CA GLY A 280 15.76 6.75 -15.62
C GLY A 280 15.55 6.76 -14.10
N SER A 281 16.61 6.79 -13.28
CA SER A 281 16.49 6.91 -11.83
C SER A 281 15.88 8.25 -11.41
N PHE A 282 15.23 8.28 -10.26
CA PHE A 282 14.79 9.53 -9.63
C PHE A 282 15.89 10.09 -8.72
N SER A 283 15.77 11.39 -8.39
CA SER A 283 16.79 12.10 -7.61
C SER A 283 17.11 11.43 -6.27
N SER A 284 18.41 11.38 -5.92
CA SER A 284 18.86 10.99 -4.57
C SER A 284 18.30 11.91 -3.47
N GLU A 285 18.04 13.17 -3.81
CA GLU A 285 17.47 14.17 -2.90
C GLU A 285 15.93 14.17 -2.89
N HIS A 286 15.31 13.14 -3.49
CA HIS A 286 13.88 13.01 -3.71
C HIS A 286 13.30 14.26 -4.39
N PHE A 287 12.70 15.17 -3.63
CA PHE A 287 12.08 16.41 -4.12
C PHE A 287 12.87 17.69 -3.78
N ARG A 288 13.94 17.60 -2.97
CA ARG A 288 14.69 18.77 -2.50
C ARG A 288 15.57 19.40 -3.60
N GLY A 289 15.92 18.64 -4.63
CA GLY A 289 16.69 19.10 -5.79
C GLY A 289 17.13 17.95 -6.70
N PRO A 290 17.92 18.23 -7.76
CA PRO A 290 18.57 17.21 -8.56
C PRO A 290 19.65 16.48 -7.75
N GLY A 291 19.81 15.18 -7.98
CA GLY A 291 20.79 14.35 -7.28
C GLY A 291 20.95 12.99 -7.95
N TYR A 292 22.18 12.50 -8.05
CA TYR A 292 22.52 11.25 -8.73
C TYR A 292 23.36 10.36 -7.80
N SER A 293 23.10 9.05 -7.86
CA SER A 293 23.91 8.05 -7.17
C SER A 293 23.94 6.75 -7.99
N GLU A 294 25.08 6.07 -7.91
CA GLU A 294 25.29 4.71 -8.42
C GLU A 294 25.10 3.65 -7.32
N ASP A 295 25.10 4.06 -6.03
CA ASP A 295 24.90 3.15 -4.90
C ASP A 295 23.49 2.55 -4.90
N PHE A 296 23.41 1.23 -4.83
CA PHE A 296 22.15 0.49 -4.84
C PHE A 296 21.24 0.85 -3.66
N ALA A 297 21.77 1.01 -2.45
CA ALA A 297 20.94 1.29 -1.26
C ALA A 297 20.26 2.67 -1.38
N THR A 298 21.02 3.69 -1.79
CA THR A 298 20.54 5.03 -2.11
C THR A 298 19.51 4.98 -3.24
N ARG A 299 19.83 4.31 -4.37
CA ARG A 299 18.96 4.23 -5.55
C ARG A 299 17.64 3.53 -5.28
N ILE A 300 17.65 2.40 -4.58
CA ILE A 300 16.41 1.66 -4.29
C ILE A 300 15.57 2.38 -3.22
N THR A 301 16.22 3.07 -2.27
CA THR A 301 15.54 3.98 -1.33
C THR A 301 14.86 5.12 -2.07
N THR A 302 15.55 5.83 -2.96
CA THR A 302 14.98 7.04 -3.58
C THR A 302 14.06 6.73 -4.75
N SER A 303 14.49 5.86 -5.66
CA SER A 303 13.74 5.53 -6.88
C SER A 303 12.66 4.49 -6.64
N GLY A 304 12.83 3.57 -5.69
CA GLY A 304 11.81 2.59 -5.32
C GLY A 304 10.56 3.25 -4.74
N HIS A 305 10.72 4.06 -3.68
CA HIS A 305 9.62 4.81 -3.09
C HIS A 305 8.99 5.81 -4.07
N GLN A 306 9.79 6.54 -4.86
CA GLN A 306 9.24 7.49 -5.84
C GLN A 306 8.44 6.80 -6.95
N LEU A 307 8.91 5.65 -7.45
CA LEU A 307 8.19 4.87 -8.45
C LEU A 307 6.89 4.28 -7.87
N GLU A 308 6.88 3.87 -6.60
CA GLU A 308 5.73 3.28 -5.93
C GLU A 308 4.55 4.27 -5.81
N TRP A 309 4.76 5.46 -5.22
CA TRP A 309 3.66 6.42 -5.07
C TRP A 309 3.18 6.94 -6.44
N LEU A 310 4.10 7.08 -7.42
CA LEU A 310 3.75 7.38 -8.81
C LEU A 310 2.86 6.29 -9.44
N MET A 311 3.04 5.02 -9.06
CA MET A 311 2.20 3.91 -9.52
C MET A 311 0.76 3.96 -8.98
N ILE A 312 0.49 4.71 -7.91
CA ILE A 312 -0.86 5.05 -7.45
C ILE A 312 -1.34 6.37 -8.06
N ALA A 313 -0.46 7.38 -8.16
CA ALA A 313 -0.82 8.73 -8.60
C ALA A 313 -1.18 8.83 -10.09
N LEU A 314 -0.45 8.13 -10.97
CA LEU A 314 -0.54 8.31 -12.42
C LEU A 314 -1.78 7.63 -13.05
N PRO A 315 -2.55 8.33 -13.90
CA PRO A 315 -3.65 7.72 -14.66
C PRO A 315 -3.11 6.76 -15.74
N GLN A 316 -3.96 5.84 -16.19
CA GLN A 316 -3.56 4.71 -17.04
C GLN A 316 -2.85 5.10 -18.34
N SER A 317 -3.28 6.20 -18.98
CA SER A 317 -2.67 6.73 -20.20
C SER A 317 -1.23 7.23 -20.03
N LYS A 318 -0.73 7.40 -18.79
CA LYS A 318 0.62 7.89 -18.51
C LYS A 318 1.66 6.79 -18.31
N LEU A 319 1.25 5.53 -18.11
CA LEU A 319 2.17 4.43 -17.84
C LEU A 319 3.09 4.10 -19.01
N ASN A 320 2.64 4.37 -20.24
CA ASN A 320 3.40 4.13 -21.46
C ASN A 320 4.31 5.31 -21.86
N GLU A 321 4.31 6.44 -21.12
CA GLU A 321 5.24 7.54 -21.41
C GLU A 321 6.69 7.11 -21.16
N GLU A 322 7.60 7.52 -22.06
CA GLU A 322 9.00 7.07 -22.07
C GLU A 322 9.69 7.26 -20.72
N TRP A 323 9.67 8.46 -20.14
CA TRP A 323 10.27 8.76 -18.83
C TRP A 323 9.83 7.77 -17.74
N PHE A 324 8.55 7.39 -17.72
CA PHE A 324 8.02 6.47 -16.71
C PHE A 324 8.48 5.04 -16.97
N ARG A 325 8.51 4.60 -18.24
CA ARG A 325 9.10 3.32 -18.62
C ARG A 325 10.59 3.25 -18.34
N ARG A 326 11.34 4.37 -18.41
CA ARG A 326 12.74 4.44 -17.98
C ARG A 326 12.88 4.24 -16.45
N ALA A 327 11.99 4.82 -15.64
CA ALA A 327 11.99 4.62 -14.19
C ALA A 327 11.70 3.16 -13.80
N ILE A 328 10.69 2.56 -14.42
CA ILE A 328 10.38 1.12 -14.31
C ILE A 328 11.61 0.27 -14.69
N ALA A 329 12.29 0.60 -15.80
CA ALA A 329 13.48 -0.11 -16.24
C ALA A 329 14.70 0.10 -15.32
N SER A 330 14.86 1.28 -14.70
CA SER A 330 15.92 1.52 -13.70
C SER A 330 15.72 0.61 -12.51
N VAL A 331 14.60 0.73 -11.79
CA VAL A 331 14.34 -0.06 -10.57
C VAL A 331 14.37 -1.57 -10.86
N ALA A 332 13.87 -2.03 -12.02
CA ALA A 332 13.97 -3.43 -12.42
C ALA A 332 15.43 -3.89 -12.63
N ARG A 333 16.29 -3.08 -13.26
CA ARG A 333 17.73 -3.38 -13.41
C ARG A 333 18.45 -3.32 -12.07
N ASP A 334 18.18 -2.31 -11.25
CA ASP A 334 18.77 -2.12 -9.92
C ASP A 334 18.52 -3.38 -9.06
N LEU A 335 17.27 -3.89 -9.02
CA LEU A 335 16.91 -5.14 -8.34
C LEU A 335 17.57 -6.40 -8.94
N ILE A 336 17.67 -6.51 -10.27
CA ILE A 336 18.26 -7.70 -10.92
C ILE A 336 19.77 -7.76 -10.74
N ASN A 337 20.46 -6.63 -10.90
CA ASN A 337 21.91 -6.56 -10.83
C ASN A 337 22.37 -6.79 -9.38
N ASN A 338 21.69 -6.15 -8.42
CA ASN A 338 22.03 -6.21 -7.00
C ASN A 338 21.29 -7.31 -6.21
N ARG A 339 20.72 -8.32 -6.90
CA ARG A 339 19.99 -9.45 -6.30
C ARG A 339 20.78 -10.25 -5.24
N HIS A 340 22.11 -10.15 -5.24
CA HIS A 340 23.02 -10.80 -4.27
C HIS A 340 23.63 -9.81 -3.25
N VAL A 341 23.27 -8.53 -3.31
CA VAL A 341 23.78 -7.47 -2.41
C VAL A 341 22.82 -7.30 -1.24
N ALA A 342 23.35 -7.09 -0.03
CA ALA A 342 22.56 -6.73 1.14
C ALA A 342 21.71 -5.47 0.87
N SER A 343 20.52 -5.40 1.44
CA SER A 343 19.58 -4.29 1.23
C SER A 343 18.53 -4.29 2.31
N ASP A 344 18.15 -3.11 2.77
CA ASP A 344 17.06 -2.94 3.72
C ASP A 344 15.73 -3.41 3.10
N CYS A 345 14.95 -4.18 3.87
CA CYS A 345 13.71 -4.79 3.39
C CYS A 345 12.68 -3.75 2.92
N GLY A 346 12.63 -2.58 3.57
CA GLY A 346 11.68 -1.52 3.22
C GLY A 346 11.88 -1.00 1.79
N PRO A 347 12.99 -0.29 1.51
CA PRO A 347 13.37 0.15 0.17
C PRO A 347 13.25 -0.95 -0.90
N LEU A 348 13.75 -2.15 -0.61
CA LEU A 348 13.70 -3.32 -1.50
C LEU A 348 12.26 -3.67 -1.92
N TYR A 349 11.36 -3.82 -0.94
CA TYR A 349 9.97 -4.21 -1.21
C TYR A 349 9.12 -3.05 -1.74
N HIS A 350 9.40 -1.79 -1.39
CA HIS A 350 8.79 -0.62 -2.06
C HIS A 350 9.10 -0.61 -3.57
N GLY A 351 10.37 -0.83 -3.95
CA GLY A 351 10.76 -0.97 -5.36
C GLY A 351 10.08 -2.17 -6.06
N MET A 352 10.02 -3.33 -5.39
CA MET A 352 9.32 -4.52 -5.92
C MET A 352 7.81 -4.28 -6.07
N HIS A 353 7.18 -3.61 -5.09
CA HIS A 353 5.76 -3.32 -5.07
C HIS A 353 5.35 -2.39 -6.23
N ALA A 354 6.16 -1.39 -6.54
CA ALA A 354 5.94 -0.51 -7.68
C ALA A 354 5.90 -1.31 -9.01
N LEU A 355 6.83 -2.26 -9.19
CA LEU A 355 6.86 -3.16 -10.34
C LEU A 355 5.64 -4.10 -10.38
N VAL A 356 5.24 -4.64 -9.23
CA VAL A 356 4.04 -5.46 -9.07
C VAL A 356 2.77 -4.71 -9.50
N ILE A 357 2.58 -3.46 -9.03
CA ILE A 357 1.48 -2.60 -9.46
C ILE A 357 1.54 -2.33 -10.97
N TYR A 358 2.74 -2.10 -11.54
CA TYR A 358 2.88 -1.88 -12.99
C TYR A 358 2.33 -3.06 -13.80
N ARG A 359 2.68 -4.30 -13.43
CA ARG A 359 2.20 -5.50 -14.13
C ARG A 359 0.68 -5.66 -14.01
N GLN A 360 0.14 -5.51 -12.80
CA GLN A 360 -1.30 -5.57 -12.52
C GLN A 360 -2.10 -4.51 -13.28
N ARG A 361 -1.51 -3.34 -13.52
CA ARG A 361 -2.11 -2.27 -14.31
C ARG A 361 -1.92 -2.41 -15.82
N THR A 362 -0.92 -3.15 -16.31
CA THR A 362 -0.58 -3.20 -17.75
C THR A 362 -0.82 -4.55 -18.41
N VAL A 363 -1.06 -5.62 -17.66
CA VAL A 363 -1.41 -6.95 -18.16
C VAL A 363 -2.78 -7.37 -17.60
N PRO A 364 -3.81 -7.49 -18.46
CA PRO A 364 -5.10 -8.05 -18.06
C PRO A 364 -4.93 -9.44 -17.43
N GLY A 365 -5.56 -9.68 -16.28
CA GLY A 365 -5.49 -10.97 -15.59
C GLY A 365 -4.18 -11.26 -14.84
N TYR A 366 -3.27 -10.29 -14.67
CA TYR A 366 -2.07 -10.48 -13.84
C TYR A 366 -2.43 -10.52 -12.35
N LEU A 367 -2.76 -11.71 -11.86
CA LEU A 367 -3.16 -11.99 -10.47
C LEU A 367 -2.00 -12.38 -9.55
N VAL A 368 -0.76 -12.08 -9.94
CA VAL A 368 0.45 -12.30 -9.13
C VAL A 368 0.93 -10.96 -8.56
N PRO A 369 1.38 -10.89 -7.30
CA PRO A 369 1.06 -11.85 -6.25
C PRO A 369 -0.45 -11.83 -5.93
N GLN A 370 -0.96 -12.92 -5.37
CA GLN A 370 -2.39 -13.09 -5.11
C GLN A 370 -2.94 -12.03 -4.15
N PHE A 371 -4.02 -11.38 -4.56
CA PHE A 371 -4.94 -10.68 -3.67
C PHE A 371 -6.09 -11.62 -3.30
N ASN A 372 -6.75 -11.36 -2.17
CA ASN A 372 -8.08 -11.92 -1.96
C ASN A 372 -9.06 -11.30 -2.99
N SER A 373 -9.35 -12.05 -4.06
CA SER A 373 -10.12 -11.61 -5.22
C SER A 373 -11.63 -11.57 -4.99
N GLN A 374 -12.11 -12.11 -3.86
CA GLN A 374 -13.53 -12.20 -3.53
C GLN A 374 -14.13 -10.85 -3.07
N ILE A 375 -13.28 -9.88 -2.69
CA ILE A 375 -13.70 -8.52 -2.30
C ILE A 375 -13.31 -7.55 -3.42
N LYS A 376 -14.29 -7.17 -4.26
CA LYS A 376 -14.11 -6.09 -5.25
C LYS A 376 -13.86 -4.77 -4.55
N LEU A 377 -12.98 -3.94 -5.12
CA LEU A 377 -12.77 -2.53 -4.71
C LEU A 377 -14.08 -1.75 -4.59
N SER A 378 -15.04 -2.00 -5.49
CA SER A 378 -16.35 -1.35 -5.50
C SER A 378 -17.28 -1.76 -4.35
N ASP A 379 -16.96 -2.82 -3.63
CA ASP A 379 -17.85 -3.46 -2.65
C ASP A 379 -17.27 -3.44 -1.22
N ARG A 380 -16.18 -2.68 -1.03
CA ARG A 380 -15.74 -2.16 0.27
C ARG A 380 -16.62 -0.98 0.68
N GLY A 381 -16.63 -0.62 1.98
CA GLY A 381 -17.40 0.51 2.53
C GLY A 381 -18.92 0.28 2.59
N LYS A 382 -19.52 -0.25 1.51
CA LYS A 382 -20.93 -0.60 1.40
C LYS A 382 -21.39 -1.46 2.58
N LYS A 383 -22.28 -0.89 3.40
CA LYS A 383 -23.20 -1.70 4.22
C LYS A 383 -23.93 -2.67 3.29
N LYS A 384 -23.85 -3.97 3.56
CA LYS A 384 -24.80 -4.93 2.96
C LYS A 384 -26.21 -4.40 3.21
N PRO A 385 -27.12 -4.42 2.23
CA PRO A 385 -28.54 -4.25 2.51
C PRO A 385 -28.93 -5.23 3.61
N VAL A 386 -29.69 -4.78 4.60
CA VAL A 386 -30.31 -5.70 5.56
C VAL A 386 -31.34 -6.49 4.77
N VAL A 387 -30.98 -7.72 4.41
CA VAL A 387 -31.93 -8.69 3.90
C VAL A 387 -32.81 -9.05 5.09
N GLU A 388 -34.06 -8.60 5.07
CA GLU A 388 -35.06 -9.05 6.03
C GLU A 388 -35.26 -10.55 5.84
N GLU A 389 -34.76 -11.37 6.77
CA GLU A 389 -34.77 -12.83 6.67
C GLU A 389 -36.17 -13.40 6.99
N SER A 390 -37.13 -13.10 6.11
CA SER A 390 -38.53 -13.43 6.27
C SER A 390 -38.87 -14.86 5.80
N ALA A 391 -38.29 -15.89 6.43
CA ALA A 391 -38.82 -17.25 6.37
C ALA A 391 -38.37 -18.13 7.56
N LYS A 392 -39.31 -18.70 8.30
CA LYS A 392 -39.02 -19.69 9.34
C LYS A 392 -38.69 -21.04 8.69
N VAL A 393 -37.54 -21.64 9.04
CA VAL A 393 -37.28 -23.08 8.85
C VAL A 393 -37.10 -23.72 10.22
N VAL A 394 -37.92 -24.73 10.52
CA VAL A 394 -37.89 -25.45 11.80
C VAL A 394 -36.91 -26.63 11.68
N PRO A 395 -35.90 -26.77 12.56
CA PRO A 395 -35.00 -27.93 12.53
C PRO A 395 -35.72 -29.20 13.02
N PRO A 396 -35.39 -30.39 12.48
CA PRO A 396 -35.98 -31.65 12.90
C PRO A 396 -35.49 -32.08 14.31
N PRO A 397 -36.27 -32.89 15.04
CA PRO A 397 -35.99 -33.21 16.44
C PRO A 397 -34.77 -34.12 16.62
N TYR A 398 -33.85 -33.68 17.49
CA TYR A 398 -32.62 -34.39 17.83
C TYR A 398 -32.90 -35.59 18.76
N LYS A 399 -32.38 -36.78 18.44
CA LYS A 399 -32.50 -37.97 19.30
C LYS A 399 -31.36 -38.02 20.33
N SER A 400 -31.71 -38.22 21.60
CA SER A 400 -30.75 -38.33 22.71
C SER A 400 -29.99 -39.66 22.69
N GLY A 401 -28.67 -39.60 22.92
CA GLY A 401 -27.78 -40.76 22.77
C GLY A 401 -26.57 -40.78 23.71
N LYS A 402 -26.82 -41.19 24.97
CA LYS A 402 -25.86 -41.71 25.99
C LYS A 402 -24.53 -40.96 26.24
N SER A 403 -24.40 -40.46 27.48
CA SER A 403 -23.14 -39.99 28.07
C SER A 403 -22.13 -41.11 28.32
N VAL A 404 -20.83 -40.79 28.28
CA VAL A 404 -19.74 -41.59 28.86
C VAL A 404 -18.95 -40.70 29.83
N LYS A 405 -18.61 -41.23 31.01
CA LYS A 405 -17.70 -40.60 31.99
C LYS A 405 -16.34 -41.31 31.97
N ILE A 406 -15.25 -40.55 32.12
CA ILE A 406 -13.90 -40.91 32.64
C ILE A 406 -13.00 -39.68 32.38
N SER A 407 -11.97 -39.36 33.16
CA SER A 407 -11.86 -39.20 34.63
C SER A 407 -10.72 -38.21 34.90
N LYS A 408 -10.71 -37.50 36.04
CA LYS A 408 -9.54 -36.71 36.44
C LYS A 408 -8.36 -37.62 36.80
N ASN A 409 -7.14 -37.12 36.63
CA ASN A 409 -6.03 -37.39 37.55
C ASN A 409 -5.02 -36.23 37.49
N ASP A 410 -4.45 -35.88 38.64
CA ASP A 410 -3.33 -34.94 38.77
C ASP A 410 -1.99 -35.65 38.64
N SER A 411 -0.96 -34.93 38.18
CA SER A 411 0.41 -35.10 38.71
C SER A 411 1.23 -33.84 38.45
N THR A 412 1.86 -33.30 39.48
CA THR A 412 2.92 -32.29 39.36
C THR A 412 4.27 -32.97 39.20
N GLN A 413 5.15 -32.42 38.36
CA GLN A 413 6.57 -32.53 38.62
C GLN A 413 7.34 -31.31 38.10
N THR A 414 8.28 -30.86 38.92
CA THR A 414 9.22 -29.76 38.64
C THR A 414 10.54 -30.33 38.13
N ASP A 415 11.28 -29.58 37.33
CA ASP A 415 12.74 -29.62 37.42
C ASP A 415 13.42 -28.29 37.00
N LYS A 416 14.72 -28.18 37.26
CA LYS A 416 15.56 -26.98 37.07
C LYS A 416 16.71 -27.22 36.08
N ASN A 417 17.59 -26.22 35.95
CA ASN A 417 18.95 -26.25 35.37
C ASN A 417 19.00 -25.99 33.84
N ASP A 418 19.97 -25.26 33.29
CA ASP A 418 20.92 -24.30 33.90
C ASP A 418 21.38 -23.24 32.87
N ALA A 419 22.26 -22.31 33.28
CA ALA A 419 22.75 -21.21 32.46
C ALA A 419 23.69 -21.62 31.30
N GLY A 420 23.64 -20.87 30.20
CA GLY A 420 24.57 -20.95 29.06
C GLY A 420 24.79 -19.59 28.41
N ASN A 421 25.81 -18.86 28.87
CA ASN A 421 26.11 -17.48 28.42
C ASN A 421 27.05 -17.48 27.21
N SER A 422 26.73 -16.70 26.18
CA SER A 422 27.67 -16.32 25.11
C SER A 422 27.30 -14.94 24.54
N SER A 423 28.22 -13.98 24.65
CA SER A 423 28.09 -12.59 24.19
C SER A 423 28.87 -12.35 22.88
N VAL A 424 29.05 -11.06 22.52
CA VAL A 424 29.91 -10.50 21.44
C VAL A 424 29.27 -10.41 20.04
N PRO A 425 29.29 -9.24 19.36
CA PRO A 425 29.24 -7.86 19.89
C PRO A 425 28.14 -7.00 19.20
N THR A 426 27.98 -5.74 19.62
CA THR A 426 27.15 -4.74 18.92
C THR A 426 27.99 -3.52 18.55
N ASP A 427 28.21 -3.29 17.25
CA ASP A 427 28.74 -2.02 16.76
C ASP A 427 27.61 -0.99 16.62
N GLU A 428 27.88 0.26 17.01
CA GLU A 428 26.90 1.35 16.99
C GLU A 428 26.70 1.93 15.59
N LEU A 429 25.45 2.01 15.13
CA LEU A 429 25.02 2.97 14.11
C LEU A 429 24.01 3.93 14.74
N THR A 430 24.44 5.17 14.96
CA THR A 430 23.66 6.20 15.65
C THR A 430 22.48 6.67 14.77
N PRO A 431 21.21 6.50 15.20
CA PRO A 431 20.07 7.03 14.46
C PRO A 431 19.96 8.55 14.60
N PRO A 432 19.35 9.26 13.63
CA PRO A 432 19.06 10.69 13.77
C PRO A 432 18.05 10.92 14.90
N ALA A 433 18.30 11.96 15.71
CA ALA A 433 17.48 12.24 16.89
C ALA A 433 16.07 12.71 16.51
N ALA A 434 15.05 12.07 17.07
CA ALA A 434 13.73 12.66 17.19
C ALA A 434 13.79 13.81 18.20
N THR A 435 13.37 15.01 17.81
CA THR A 435 13.40 16.19 18.69
C THR A 435 12.18 16.21 19.60
N ASP A 436 12.35 15.77 20.85
CA ASP A 436 11.36 15.99 21.91
C ASP A 436 11.07 17.49 22.09
N ALA A 437 9.79 17.84 22.15
CA ALA A 437 9.32 19.21 22.28
C ALA A 437 8.29 19.35 23.41
N SER A 438 8.73 19.18 24.67
CA SER A 438 7.92 19.57 25.83
C SER A 438 8.74 20.07 27.03
N VAL A 439 8.63 21.37 27.33
CA VAL A 439 8.62 21.97 28.68
C VAL A 439 7.68 23.19 28.61
N THR A 440 7.01 23.52 29.70
CA THR A 440 5.88 24.47 29.76
C THR A 440 6.19 25.77 30.51
N SER A 441 5.25 26.73 30.38
CA SER A 441 4.99 27.88 31.26
C SER A 441 5.86 29.15 31.12
N GLY A 442 5.20 30.31 31.27
CA GLY A 442 5.76 31.65 31.18
C GLY A 442 4.67 32.71 30.94
N LEU A 443 4.20 33.37 31.99
CA LEU A 443 3.15 34.41 31.96
C LEU A 443 3.75 35.83 31.88
N ASP A 444 2.93 36.80 31.47
CA ASP A 444 3.18 38.26 31.48
C ASP A 444 4.32 38.75 30.53
N ARG A 445 4.24 39.90 29.83
CA ARG A 445 3.41 41.11 30.06
C ARG A 445 3.41 42.11 28.88
N VAL A 446 2.46 43.08 28.97
CA VAL A 446 2.48 44.46 28.43
C VAL A 446 2.40 44.70 26.90
N ARG A 447 1.26 45.31 26.53
CA ARG A 447 0.99 46.27 25.45
C ARG A 447 2.21 46.94 24.77
N ARG A 448 2.16 47.02 23.43
CA ARG A 448 1.86 48.29 22.74
C ARG A 448 1.12 48.04 21.43
#